data_AF-A0A3D0R4G1-F1
#
_entry.id   AF-A0A3D0R4G1-F1
#
_cell.length_a   1.000
_cell.length_b   1.000
_cell.length_c   1.000
_cell.angle_alpha   90.00
_cell.angle_beta   90.00
_cell.angle_gamma   90.00
#
_symmetry.space_group_name_H-M   'P 1'
#
loop_
_entity.id
_entity.type
_entity.pdbx_description
1 polymer ?
#
loop_
_entity_poly.entity_id
_entity_poly.type
_entity_poly.pdbx_seq_one_letter_code
_entity_poly.pdbx_strand_id
1 'polypeptide(L)'
;MIISFRSLSEQDFSMLLKWLAIDPKGIIGEKEFEIGAFLRNPFCVVEDPQKTKEIARILDLMIELTGFDRQRVLSFCIIQAVLCICWYCENKMLEKAHQLTAFAERLYSLSAGAKH
;
A
#
# COMPACT_ATOMS: atom_id res chain seq x y z
N MET A 1 0.40 -2.24 -8.57
CA MET A 1 1.40 -1.53 -9.40
C MET A 1 2.82 -2.00 -9.08
N ILE A 2 3.64 -2.31 -10.09
CA ILE A 2 5.11 -2.44 -9.94
C ILE A 2 5.71 -1.15 -10.50
N ILE A 3 6.61 -0.53 -9.76
CA ILE A 3 7.31 0.68 -10.20
C ILE A 3 8.77 0.31 -10.44
N SER A 4 9.31 0.62 -11.62
CA SER A 4 10.67 0.28 -12.02
C SER A 4 11.47 1.52 -12.40
N PHE A 5 12.77 1.53 -12.08
CA PHE A 5 13.72 2.53 -12.55
C PHE A 5 14.24 2.12 -13.92
N ARG A 6 14.00 2.94 -14.94
CA ARG A 6 14.62 2.70 -16.24
C ARG A 6 16.03 3.30 -16.22
N SER A 7 17.05 2.48 -16.47
CA SER A 7 18.39 2.98 -16.81
C SER A 7 18.29 3.74 -18.13
N LEU A 8 18.50 5.05 -18.08
CA LEU A 8 18.65 5.91 -19.25
C LEU A 8 20.09 6.44 -19.26
N SER A 9 20.65 6.65 -20.45
CA SER A 9 22.04 7.04 -20.69
C SER A 9 22.45 8.32 -19.95
N GLU A 10 23.74 8.46 -19.63
CA GLU A 10 24.32 9.53 -18.81
C GLU A 10 23.99 10.97 -19.23
N GLN A 11 23.51 11.21 -20.46
CA GLN A 11 23.08 12.53 -20.93
C GLN A 11 21.71 12.99 -20.41
N ASP A 12 20.89 12.11 -19.82
CA ASP A 12 19.56 12.45 -19.28
C ASP A 12 19.57 12.85 -17.78
N PHE A 13 20.75 12.85 -17.15
CA PHE A 13 20.92 12.88 -15.68
C PHE A 13 20.46 14.19 -15.01
N SER A 14 20.18 15.25 -15.77
CA SER A 14 19.97 16.59 -15.21
C SER A 14 18.53 16.92 -14.78
N MET A 15 17.47 16.18 -15.16
CA MET A 15 16.13 16.79 -14.99
C MET A 15 14.89 15.94 -14.70
N LEU A 16 14.93 14.64 -14.36
CA LEU A 16 13.86 13.93 -13.61
C LEU A 16 14.14 12.42 -13.55
N LEU A 17 14.23 11.84 -12.35
CA LEU A 17 14.05 10.40 -12.14
C LEU A 17 12.61 10.05 -12.61
N LYS A 18 12.45 9.57 -13.84
CA LYS A 18 11.14 9.20 -14.40
C LYS A 18 10.71 7.83 -13.86
N TRP A 19 9.82 7.85 -12.88
CA TRP A 19 9.10 6.65 -12.45
C TRP A 19 8.07 6.26 -13.52
N LEU A 20 8.10 5.00 -13.97
CA LEU A 20 7.14 4.45 -14.94
C LEU A 20 6.37 3.29 -14.30
N ALA A 21 5.03 3.40 -14.27
CA ALA A 21 4.17 2.30 -13.87
C ALA A 21 4.18 1.21 -14.96
N ILE A 22 4.43 -0.03 -14.55
CA ILE A 22 4.39 -1.21 -15.43
C ILE A 22 3.28 -2.17 -15.00
N ASP A 23 2.77 -2.95 -15.96
CA ASP A 23 1.71 -3.95 -15.76
C ASP A 23 0.39 -3.38 -15.19
N PRO A 24 -0.25 -2.39 -15.85
CA PRO A 24 -1.56 -1.91 -15.42
C PRO A 24 -2.62 -3.00 -15.68
N LYS A 25 -3.42 -3.34 -14.66
CA LYS A 25 -4.46 -4.38 -14.76
C LYS A 25 -5.79 -3.91 -15.35
N GLY A 26 -5.96 -2.62 -15.62
CA GLY A 26 -7.15 -2.07 -16.29
C GLY A 26 -8.46 -2.23 -15.51
N ILE A 27 -8.41 -2.34 -14.18
CA ILE A 27 -9.61 -2.53 -13.34
C ILE A 27 -10.35 -1.20 -13.16
N ILE A 28 -11.67 -1.21 -13.37
CA ILE A 28 -12.55 -0.07 -13.10
C ILE A 28 -13.10 -0.19 -11.66
N GLY A 29 -12.97 0.87 -10.87
CA GLY A 29 -13.43 0.93 -9.50
C GLY A 29 -13.10 2.26 -8.82
N GLU A 30 -13.31 2.32 -7.50
CA GLU A 30 -12.92 3.47 -6.68
C GLU A 30 -11.40 3.61 -6.61
N LYS A 31 -10.90 4.85 -6.76
CA LYS A 31 -9.47 5.14 -6.95
C LYS A 31 -8.67 4.90 -5.67
N GLU A 32 -9.30 5.10 -4.53
CA GLU A 32 -8.81 4.87 -3.18
C GLU A 32 -8.36 3.42 -2.97
N PHE A 33 -8.94 2.47 -3.72
CA PHE A 33 -8.57 1.06 -3.66
C PHE A 33 -7.10 0.82 -4.02
N GLU A 34 -6.52 1.58 -4.95
CA GLU A 34 -5.13 1.37 -5.39
C GLU A 34 -4.12 1.74 -4.28
N ILE A 35 -4.48 2.66 -3.38
CA ILE A 35 -3.61 3.10 -2.28
C ILE A 35 -3.26 1.93 -1.35
N GLY A 36 -4.21 1.01 -1.11
CA GLY A 36 -3.96 -0.20 -0.34
C GLY A 36 -2.84 -1.06 -0.93
N ALA A 37 -2.75 -1.13 -2.26
CA ALA A 37 -1.75 -1.98 -2.93
C ALA A 37 -0.38 -1.33 -2.82
N PHE A 38 -0.34 -0.01 -2.98
CA PHE A 38 0.87 0.77 -2.80
C PHE A 38 1.40 0.68 -1.37
N LEU A 39 0.53 0.81 -0.36
CA LEU A 39 0.92 0.70 1.04
C LEU A 39 1.38 -0.71 1.39
N ARG A 40 0.77 -1.77 0.88
CA ARG A 40 1.17 -3.13 1.22
C ARG A 40 2.49 -3.55 0.54
N ASN A 41 2.63 -3.30 -0.76
CA ASN A 41 3.68 -3.92 -1.61
C ASN A 41 5.14 -3.72 -1.15
N PRO A 42 5.59 -2.57 -0.64
CA PRO A 42 6.96 -2.42 -0.13
C PRO A 42 7.13 -3.00 1.29
N PHE A 43 6.04 -3.26 2.03
CA PHE A 43 6.10 -3.67 3.45
C PHE A 43 5.74 -5.13 3.72
N CYS A 44 5.40 -5.90 2.68
CA CYS A 44 4.89 -7.28 2.73
C CYS A 44 5.69 -8.32 3.55
N VAL A 45 6.88 -8.02 4.11
CA VAL A 45 7.73 -9.09 4.68
C VAL A 45 8.59 -8.70 5.90
N VAL A 46 8.25 -7.67 6.69
CA VAL A 46 9.04 -7.44 7.93
C VAL A 46 8.17 -7.07 9.12
N GLU A 47 8.30 -7.83 10.21
CA GLU A 47 7.57 -7.74 11.47
C GLU A 47 8.00 -6.56 12.37
N ASP A 48 8.52 -5.47 11.83
CA ASP A 48 9.06 -4.38 12.67
C ASP A 48 7.92 -3.47 13.24
N PRO A 49 7.80 -3.31 14.56
CA PRO A 49 6.86 -2.36 15.20
C PRO A 49 7.09 -0.88 14.83
N GLN A 50 8.31 -0.49 14.45
CA GLN A 50 8.62 0.88 13.95
C GLN A 50 7.80 1.24 12.70
N LYS A 51 7.25 0.25 11.99
CA LYS A 51 6.49 0.46 10.75
C LYS A 51 5.12 1.09 10.92
N THR A 52 4.47 1.07 12.08
CA THR A 52 3.12 1.65 12.20
C THR A 52 3.13 3.17 11.99
N LYS A 53 4.14 3.85 12.53
CA LYS A 53 4.34 5.30 12.31
C LYS A 53 4.64 5.60 10.84
N GLU A 54 5.43 4.76 10.19
CA GLU A 54 5.76 4.92 8.78
C GLU A 54 4.55 4.68 7.87
N ILE A 55 3.72 3.66 8.17
CA ILE A 55 2.44 3.42 7.47
C ILE A 55 1.53 4.65 7.60
N ALA A 56 1.40 5.21 8.81
CA ALA A 56 0.60 6.41 9.04
C ALA A 56 1.16 7.60 8.25
N ARG A 57 2.48 7.83 8.28
CA ARG A 57 3.14 8.91 7.54
C ARG A 57 2.94 8.80 6.03
N ILE A 58 3.08 7.60 5.47
CA ILE A 58 2.87 7.38 4.03
C ILE A 58 1.39 7.54 3.68
N LEU A 59 0.48 7.04 4.51
CA LEU A 59 -0.96 7.24 4.34
C LEU A 59 -1.30 8.74 4.30
N ASP A 60 -0.78 9.53 5.25
CA ASP A 60 -0.98 10.98 5.31
C ASP A 60 -0.47 11.67 4.03
N LEU A 61 0.74 11.31 3.57
CA LEU A 61 1.30 11.83 2.33
C LEU A 61 0.44 11.46 1.11
N MET A 62 -0.05 10.22 1.02
CA MET A 62 -0.90 9.79 -0.10
C MET A 62 -2.23 10.53 -0.10
N ILE A 63 -2.82 10.76 1.07
CA ILE A 63 -4.04 11.56 1.22
C ILE A 63 -3.80 13.01 0.79
N GLU A 64 -2.69 13.62 1.23
CA GLU A 64 -2.33 14.99 0.84
C GLU A 64 -2.14 15.11 -0.68
N LEU A 65 -1.42 14.17 -1.30
CA LEU A 65 -1.15 14.18 -2.73
C LEU A 65 -2.38 13.91 -3.61
N THR A 66 -3.34 13.13 -3.11
CA THR A 66 -4.52 12.70 -3.90
C THR A 66 -5.78 13.49 -3.59
N GLY A 67 -5.85 14.13 -2.42
CA GLY A 67 -7.07 14.76 -1.90
C GLY A 67 -8.19 13.79 -1.55
N PHE A 68 -7.90 12.48 -1.43
CA PHE A 68 -8.91 11.47 -1.12
C PHE A 68 -9.36 11.50 0.33
N ASP A 69 -10.59 11.01 0.58
CA ASP A 69 -11.09 10.88 1.94
C ASP A 69 -10.27 9.85 2.74
N ARG A 70 -9.75 10.28 3.89
CA ARG A 70 -8.90 9.46 4.76
C ARG A 70 -9.57 8.16 5.16
N GLN A 71 -10.83 8.22 5.58
CA GLN A 71 -11.56 7.05 6.07
C GLN A 71 -11.83 6.07 4.93
N ARG A 72 -12.14 6.57 3.73
CA ARG A 72 -12.33 5.76 2.53
C ARG A 72 -11.06 5.04 2.12
N VAL A 73 -9.93 5.76 2.08
CA VAL A 73 -8.61 5.17 1.82
C VAL A 73 -8.28 4.09 2.85
N LEU A 74 -8.40 4.38 4.14
CA LEU A 74 -8.14 3.40 5.21
C LEU A 74 -9.02 2.15 5.08
N SER A 75 -10.32 2.34 4.84
CA SER A 75 -11.27 1.24 4.64
C SER A 75 -10.83 0.33 3.50
N PHE A 76 -10.44 0.90 2.36
CA PHE A 76 -9.95 0.11 1.23
C PHE A 76 -8.60 -0.56 1.49
N CYS A 77 -7.70 0.07 2.23
CA CYS A 77 -6.43 -0.54 2.63
C CYS A 77 -6.68 -1.81 3.47
N ILE A 78 -7.63 -1.76 4.40
CA ILE A 78 -8.03 -2.90 5.23
C ILE A 78 -8.68 -3.99 4.36
N ILE A 79 -9.67 -3.64 3.53
CA ILE A 79 -10.34 -4.58 2.61
C ILE A 79 -9.32 -5.31 1.74
N GLN A 80 -8.35 -4.58 1.20
CA GLN A 80 -7.35 -5.17 0.33
C GLN A 80 -6.35 -6.06 1.08
N ALA A 81 -5.99 -5.72 2.33
CA ALA A 81 -5.21 -6.59 3.19
C ALA A 81 -5.94 -7.92 3.45
N VAL A 82 -7.23 -7.86 3.82
CA VAL A 82 -8.07 -9.04 4.05
C VAL A 82 -8.22 -9.88 2.78
N LEU A 83 -8.44 -9.26 1.62
CA LEU A 83 -8.51 -9.96 0.33
C LEU A 83 -7.23 -10.77 0.06
N CYS A 84 -6.06 -10.17 0.30
CA CYS A 84 -4.78 -10.86 0.14
C CYS A 84 -4.55 -11.95 1.20
N ILE A 85 -5.03 -11.79 2.43
CA ILE A 85 -5.02 -12.85 3.45
C ILE A 85 -5.81 -14.06 2.95
N CYS A 86 -7.04 -13.85 2.46
CA CYS A 86 -7.86 -14.93 1.89
C CYS A 86 -7.13 -15.66 0.75
N TRP A 87 -6.49 -14.91 -0.15
CA TRP A 87 -5.70 -15.49 -1.25
C TRP A 87 -4.51 -16.31 -0.75
N TYR A 88 -3.77 -15.84 0.26
CA TYR A 88 -2.67 -16.62 0.85
C TYR A 88 -3.17 -17.88 1.56
N CYS A 89 -4.29 -17.81 2.28
CA CYS A 89 -4.92 -18.97 2.92
C CYS A 89 -5.32 -20.03 1.88
N GLU A 90 -5.97 -19.62 0.80
CA GLU A 90 -6.37 -20.51 -0.31
C GLU A 90 -5.15 -21.23 -0.91
N ASN A 91 -4.02 -20.52 -1.04
CA ASN A 91 -2.76 -21.07 -1.57
C ASN A 91 -1.88 -21.76 -0.51
N LYS A 92 -2.40 -22.01 0.71
CA LYS A 92 -1.68 -22.64 1.83
C LYS A 92 -0.40 -21.89 2.26
N MET A 93 -0.35 -20.58 2.07
CA MET A 93 0.78 -19.70 2.43
C MET A 93 0.55 -19.06 3.80
N LEU A 94 0.37 -19.87 4.85
CA LEU A 94 -0.08 -19.41 6.17
C LEU A 94 0.84 -18.38 6.82
N GLU A 95 2.15 -18.51 6.65
CA GLU A 95 3.12 -17.55 7.18
C GLU A 95 2.88 -16.13 6.61
N LYS A 96 2.65 -16.03 5.30
CA LYS A 96 2.34 -14.75 4.66
C LYS A 96 0.97 -14.22 5.07
N ALA A 97 0.00 -15.12 5.28
CA ALA A 97 -1.31 -14.75 5.78
C ALA A 97 -1.21 -14.13 7.19
N HIS A 98 -0.45 -14.75 8.11
CA HIS A 98 -0.22 -14.22 9.46
C HIS A 98 0.47 -12.85 9.46
N GLN A 99 1.54 -12.68 8.68
CA GLN A 99 2.23 -11.39 8.56
C GLN A 99 1.29 -10.29 8.09
N LEU A 100 0.39 -10.61 7.14
CA LEU A 100 -0.56 -9.65 6.61
C LEU A 100 -1.74 -9.38 7.55
N THR A 101 -2.12 -10.33 8.41
CA THR A 101 -3.09 -10.09 9.50
C THR A 101 -2.59 -9.00 10.44
N ALA A 102 -1.33 -9.07 10.88
CA ALA A 102 -0.74 -8.04 11.74
C ALA A 102 -0.73 -6.65 11.07
N PHE A 103 -0.55 -6.59 9.75
CA PHE A 103 -0.66 -5.34 8.99
C PHE A 103 -2.10 -4.81 8.95
N ALA A 104 -3.10 -5.67 8.73
CA ALA A 104 -4.51 -5.29 8.74
C ALA A 104 -4.94 -4.75 10.12
N GLU A 105 -4.48 -5.36 11.21
CA GLU A 105 -4.73 -4.90 12.58
C GLU A 105 -4.12 -3.51 12.84
N ARG A 106 -2.90 -3.26 12.34
CA ARG A 106 -2.27 -1.93 12.44
C ARG A 106 -3.09 -0.87 11.69
N LEU A 107 -3.55 -1.17 10.47
CA LEU A 107 -4.44 -0.27 9.72
C LEU A 107 -5.76 -0.02 10.46
N TYR A 108 -6.34 -1.07 11.05
CA TYR A 108 -7.56 -0.93 11.85
C TYR A 108 -7.34 -0.02 13.07
N SER A 109 -6.21 -0.15 13.77
CA SER A 109 -5.87 0.74 14.89
C SER A 109 -5.79 2.22 14.50
N LEU A 110 -5.34 2.53 13.27
CA LEU A 110 -5.31 3.89 12.74
C LEU A 110 -6.71 4.44 12.45
N SER A 111 -7.67 3.58 12.11
CA SER A 111 -9.07 3.98 11.96
C SER A 111 -9.76 4.24 13.31
N ALA A 112 -9.40 3.46 14.34
CA ALA A 112 -9.99 3.57 15.69
C ALA A 112 -9.44 4.75 16.51
N GLY A 113 -8.22 5.20 16.23
CA GLY A 113 -7.59 6.37 16.87
C GLY A 113 -8.08 7.73 16.38
N ALA A 114 -8.82 7.78 15.27
CA ALA A 114 -9.42 8.99 14.73
C ALA A 114 -10.77 9.28 15.41
N LYS A 115 -10.78 9.48 16.73
CA LYS A 115 -11.90 10.12 17.42
C LYS A 115 -11.66 11.64 17.46
N HIS A 116 -12.68 12.39 17.06
CA HIS A 116 -12.74 13.86 16.98
C HIS A 116 -12.22 14.58 18.22
#